data_AF-C5DA48-F1
#
_entry.id   AF-C5DA48-F1
#
_cell.length_a   1.000
_cell.length_b   1.000
_cell.length_c   1.000
_cell.angle_alpha   90.00
_cell.angle_beta   90.00
_cell.angle_gamma   90.00
#
_symmetry.space_group_name_H-M   'P 1'
#
loop_
_entity.id
_entity.type
_entity.pdbx_description
1 polymer ?
#
loop_
_entity_poly.entity_id
_entity_poly.type
_entity_poly.pdbx_seq_one_letter_code
_entity_poly.pdbx_strand_id
1 'polypeptide(L)'
;METSTSFERLVRSCLYNWIGYGNVNAPIWFLGVEEGGAEIWRHRTKMLEQSLEIRSKFHLQMDFQHVWEDLYNISLSSWTGPNVWRYIAAFILEIEGRDATVENINDYIFYAKQLGRESSNHFLGELMPLPKRSKKSIEPYESIWSSVNDYYDEVANNRLSLIRQTIIENQNVKFLVSYDRTLTEMVLNYFSSTIETVSTWNFQHEQYTLYKIRFSNERSILMLSTPFFGNGRISYNGIRNAARRMINEGWIVL
;
A
#
# COMPACT_ATOMS: atom_id res chain seq x y z
N MET A 1 -10.78 -17.46 -30.72
CA MET A 1 -9.80 -16.68 -29.93
C MET A 1 -10.01 -15.23 -30.30
N GLU A 2 -10.85 -14.54 -29.54
CA GLU A 2 -11.17 -13.14 -29.79
C GLU A 2 -9.92 -12.27 -29.65
N THR A 3 -9.76 -11.35 -30.59
CA THR A 3 -8.72 -10.34 -30.61
C THR A 3 -8.90 -9.42 -29.41
N SER A 4 -8.10 -9.61 -28.36
CA SER A 4 -8.01 -8.65 -27.26
C SER A 4 -7.78 -7.24 -27.84
N THR A 5 -8.58 -6.27 -27.40
CA THR A 5 -8.48 -4.89 -27.91
C THR A 5 -7.13 -4.29 -27.52
N SER A 6 -6.66 -3.27 -28.24
CA SER A 6 -5.42 -2.58 -27.86
C SER A 6 -5.50 -2.00 -26.44
N PHE A 7 -6.70 -1.61 -25.99
CA PHE A 7 -6.96 -1.13 -24.63
C PHE A 7 -6.83 -2.24 -23.59
N GLU A 8 -7.47 -3.40 -23.80
CA GLU A 8 -7.37 -4.53 -22.87
C GLU A 8 -5.92 -4.99 -22.71
N ARG A 9 -5.17 -5.12 -23.81
CA ARG A 9 -3.75 -5.48 -23.76
C ARG A 9 -2.94 -4.49 -22.91
N LEU A 10 -3.21 -3.19 -23.05
CA LEU A 10 -2.57 -2.16 -22.24
C LEU A 10 -2.93 -2.30 -20.76
N VAL A 11 -4.21 -2.48 -20.43
CA VAL A 11 -4.67 -2.72 -19.04
C VAL A 11 -4.00 -3.94 -18.43
N ARG A 12 -3.97 -5.07 -19.15
CA ARG A 12 -3.37 -6.32 -18.68
C ARG A 12 -1.87 -6.19 -18.42
N SER A 13 -1.16 -5.36 -19.20
CA SER A 13 0.27 -5.12 -18.99
C SER A 13 0.60 -4.42 -17.66
N CYS A 14 -0.38 -3.76 -17.03
CA CYS A 14 -0.23 -3.08 -15.74
C CYS A 14 -0.51 -3.97 -14.52
N LEU A 15 -1.01 -5.20 -14.71
CA LEU A 15 -1.56 -5.99 -13.60
C LEU A 15 -0.49 -6.54 -12.65
N TYR A 16 0.70 -6.87 -13.16
CA TYR A 16 1.68 -7.66 -12.39
C TYR A 16 3.11 -7.13 -12.47
N ASN A 17 3.34 -6.02 -13.16
CA ASN A 17 4.67 -5.44 -13.33
C ASN A 17 5.12 -4.53 -12.17
N TRP A 18 4.19 -4.11 -11.31
CA TRP A 18 4.42 -3.14 -10.24
C TRP A 18 3.64 -3.48 -8.98
N ILE A 19 4.25 -3.36 -7.80
CA ILE A 19 3.59 -3.63 -6.51
C ILE A 19 3.54 -2.43 -5.55
N GLY A 20 4.25 -1.33 -5.83
CA GLY A 20 4.26 -0.20 -4.91
C GLY A 20 5.46 0.75 -5.06
N TYR A 21 5.56 1.68 -4.11
CA TYR A 21 6.62 2.69 -4.08
C TYR A 21 7.63 2.46 -2.94
N GLY A 22 8.86 2.89 -3.16
CA GLY A 22 9.93 2.86 -2.16
C GLY A 22 10.80 1.62 -2.24
N ASN A 23 11.34 1.19 -1.10
CA ASN A 23 12.31 0.11 -1.03
C ASN A 23 11.64 -1.24 -0.77
N VAL A 24 11.59 -2.13 -1.76
CA VAL A 24 10.99 -3.47 -1.63
C VAL A 24 11.70 -4.34 -0.59
N ASN A 25 12.99 -4.11 -0.33
CA ASN A 25 13.74 -4.78 0.72
C ASN A 25 13.73 -3.98 2.04
N ALA A 26 12.79 -3.07 2.23
CA ALA A 26 12.60 -2.38 3.50
C ALA A 26 12.10 -3.34 4.61
N PRO A 27 12.46 -3.08 5.88
CA PRO A 27 11.95 -3.87 7.00
C PRO A 27 10.43 -3.71 7.22
N ILE A 28 9.87 -2.57 6.83
CA ILE A 28 8.47 -2.20 7.07
C ILE A 28 7.75 -2.02 5.74
N TRP A 29 6.65 -2.74 5.54
CA TRP A 29 5.76 -2.57 4.41
C TRP A 29 4.42 -1.99 4.87
N PHE A 30 3.90 -1.00 4.16
CA PHE A 30 2.53 -0.52 4.31
C PHE A 30 1.75 -1.01 3.10
N LEU A 31 0.70 -1.80 3.32
CA LEU A 31 -0.10 -2.35 2.23
C LEU A 31 -1.54 -1.84 2.34
N GLY A 32 -2.04 -1.31 1.24
CA GLY A 32 -3.44 -0.93 1.07
C GLY A 32 -4.05 -1.59 -0.14
N VAL A 33 -5.38 -1.49 -0.27
CA VAL A 33 -6.09 -1.82 -1.51
C VAL A 33 -5.94 -0.70 -2.55
N GLU A 34 -5.59 0.51 -2.11
CA GLU A 34 -5.99 1.75 -2.77
C GLU A 34 -5.50 1.88 -4.21
N GLU A 35 -6.45 2.24 -5.07
CA GLU A 35 -6.31 2.46 -6.49
C GLU A 35 -6.45 3.95 -6.75
N GLY A 36 -5.40 4.72 -6.47
CA GLY A 36 -5.39 6.14 -6.74
C GLY A 36 -5.18 6.42 -8.23
N GLY A 37 -6.03 7.24 -8.83
CA GLY A 37 -5.84 7.83 -10.16
C GLY A 37 -5.80 9.36 -10.06
N ALA A 38 -4.97 9.91 -9.16
CA ALA A 38 -4.93 11.34 -8.88
C ALA A 38 -4.59 12.17 -10.12
N GLU A 39 -3.67 11.68 -10.93
CA GLU A 39 -3.26 12.20 -12.24
C GLU A 39 -4.41 12.23 -13.24
N ILE A 40 -5.38 11.31 -13.11
CA ILE A 40 -6.51 11.18 -14.02
C ILE A 40 -7.71 12.00 -13.54
N TRP A 41 -8.11 11.84 -12.28
CA TRP A 41 -9.41 12.33 -11.79
C TRP A 41 -9.32 13.61 -10.97
N ARG A 42 -8.25 13.80 -10.19
CA ARG A 42 -8.10 14.96 -9.29
C ARG A 42 -7.39 16.11 -9.97
N HIS A 43 -6.20 15.84 -10.52
CA HIS A 43 -5.35 16.85 -11.14
C HIS A 43 -5.52 16.90 -12.65
N ARG A 44 -6.01 15.81 -13.27
CA ARG A 44 -6.26 15.72 -14.71
C ARG A 44 -5.03 16.08 -15.54
N THR A 45 -3.85 15.73 -15.04
CA THR A 45 -2.57 15.90 -15.75
C THR A 45 -2.37 14.82 -16.80
N LYS A 46 -3.14 13.72 -16.72
CA LYS A 46 -3.11 12.59 -17.67
C LYS A 46 -4.53 12.14 -18.01
N MET A 47 -4.70 11.63 -19.23
CA MET A 47 -5.82 10.76 -19.57
C MET A 47 -5.58 9.34 -19.02
N LEU A 48 -6.63 8.52 -18.98
CA LEU A 48 -6.53 7.13 -18.51
C LEU A 48 -5.48 6.34 -19.30
N GLU A 49 -5.57 6.36 -20.63
CA GLU A 49 -4.69 5.62 -21.52
C GLU A 49 -3.23 6.05 -21.33
N GLN A 50 -2.98 7.35 -21.15
CA GLN A 50 -1.65 7.88 -20.87
C GLN A 50 -1.12 7.41 -19.51
N SER A 51 -1.96 7.37 -18.48
CA SER A 51 -1.58 6.81 -17.18
C SER A 51 -1.24 5.32 -17.29
N LEU A 52 -2.06 4.55 -18.02
CA LEU A 52 -1.80 3.12 -18.25
C LEU A 52 -0.53 2.89 -19.07
N GLU A 53 -0.25 3.71 -20.10
CA GLU A 53 1.01 3.66 -20.85
C GLU A 53 2.23 3.93 -19.98
N ILE A 54 2.13 4.86 -19.03
CA ILE A 54 3.16 5.11 -18.03
C ILE A 54 3.31 3.88 -17.11
N ARG A 55 2.21 3.40 -16.52
CA ARG A 55 2.20 2.27 -15.58
C ARG A 55 2.67 0.97 -16.21
N SER A 56 2.38 0.71 -17.49
CA SER A 56 2.86 -0.47 -18.22
C SER A 56 4.38 -0.59 -18.29
N LYS A 57 5.09 0.53 -18.07
CA LYS A 57 6.56 0.62 -18.08
C LYS A 57 7.16 0.63 -16.68
N PHE A 58 6.33 0.55 -15.63
CA PHE A 58 6.84 0.47 -14.26
C PHE A 58 7.62 -0.82 -14.04
N HIS A 59 8.58 -0.73 -13.14
CA HIS A 59 9.27 -1.86 -12.55
C HIS A 59 8.51 -2.33 -11.30
N LEU A 60 8.99 -3.41 -10.68
CA LEU A 60 8.34 -4.02 -9.52
C LEU A 60 8.11 -3.00 -8.39
N GLN A 61 9.08 -2.12 -8.16
CA GLN A 61 8.97 -0.94 -7.31
C GLN A 61 9.26 0.32 -8.14
N MET A 62 8.78 1.47 -7.67
CA MET A 62 9.12 2.78 -8.23
C MET A 62 9.44 3.77 -7.11
N ASP A 63 10.27 4.78 -7.39
CA ASP A 63 10.40 5.92 -6.48
C ASP A 63 9.12 6.79 -6.50
N PHE A 64 8.56 7.04 -5.31
CA PHE A 64 7.31 7.78 -5.15
C PHE A 64 7.39 9.22 -5.71
N GLN A 65 8.46 9.95 -5.40
CA GLN A 65 8.62 11.33 -5.87
C GLN A 65 8.74 11.35 -7.40
N HIS A 66 9.53 10.44 -7.97
CA HIS A 66 9.73 10.36 -9.41
C HIS A 66 8.41 10.15 -10.15
N VAL A 67 7.60 9.20 -9.67
CA VAL A 67 6.29 8.93 -10.28
C VAL A 67 5.37 10.14 -10.18
N TRP A 68 5.30 10.78 -9.01
CA TRP A 68 4.39 11.89 -8.79
C TRP A 68 4.80 13.17 -9.50
N GLU A 69 6.06 13.60 -9.35
CA GLU A 69 6.52 14.88 -9.87
C GLU A 69 6.94 14.80 -11.33
N ASP A 70 7.66 13.75 -11.74
CA ASP A 70 8.22 13.67 -13.09
C ASP A 70 7.25 13.00 -14.08
N LEU A 71 6.66 11.86 -13.69
CA LEU A 71 5.80 11.10 -14.60
C LEU A 71 4.37 11.66 -14.64
N TYR A 72 3.78 11.94 -13.47
CA TYR A 72 2.42 12.46 -13.35
C TYR A 72 2.34 13.99 -13.41
N ASN A 73 3.45 14.72 -13.29
CA ASN A 73 3.49 16.18 -13.27
C ASN A 73 2.63 16.78 -12.14
N ILE A 74 2.70 16.18 -10.95
CA ILE A 74 2.00 16.64 -9.74
C ILE A 74 3.04 16.96 -8.67
N SER A 75 3.18 18.24 -8.34
CA SER A 75 4.09 18.68 -7.28
C SER A 75 3.60 18.22 -5.90
N LEU A 76 4.46 17.49 -5.18
CA LEU A 76 4.17 17.04 -3.81
C LEU A 76 4.04 18.22 -2.85
N SER A 77 4.79 19.31 -3.06
CA SER A 77 4.72 20.49 -2.18
C SER A 77 3.37 21.23 -2.26
N SER A 78 2.63 21.04 -3.36
CA SER A 78 1.29 21.59 -3.56
C SER A 78 0.16 20.65 -3.12
N TRP A 79 0.50 19.46 -2.62
CA TRP A 79 -0.46 18.39 -2.41
C TRP A 79 -1.34 18.61 -1.18
N THR A 80 -2.65 18.64 -1.43
CA THR A 80 -3.70 18.71 -0.39
C THR A 80 -4.45 17.38 -0.25
N GLY A 81 -3.88 16.28 -0.74
CA GLY A 81 -4.60 15.01 -0.82
C GLY A 81 -4.55 14.13 0.42
N PRO A 82 -4.91 12.84 0.25
CA PRO A 82 -5.56 12.04 1.27
C PRO A 82 -4.71 11.86 2.52
N ASN A 83 -5.40 11.68 3.64
CA ASN A 83 -4.76 11.61 4.96
C ASN A 83 -3.90 10.36 5.16
N VAL A 84 -4.02 9.34 4.31
CA VAL A 84 -3.30 8.05 4.43
C VAL A 84 -1.79 8.26 4.52
N TRP A 85 -1.20 9.09 3.65
CA TRP A 85 0.25 9.36 3.67
C TRP A 85 0.70 10.00 4.98
N ARG A 86 -0.14 10.85 5.57
CA ARG A 86 0.12 11.49 6.86
C ARG A 86 0.12 10.48 8.01
N TYR A 87 -0.77 9.48 7.98
CA TYR A 87 -0.76 8.41 8.98
C TYR A 87 0.42 7.46 8.82
N ILE A 88 0.80 7.14 7.57
CA ILE A 88 2.00 6.35 7.29
C ILE A 88 3.25 7.07 7.81
N ALA A 89 3.42 8.35 7.45
CA ALA A 89 4.54 9.15 7.95
C ALA A 89 4.52 9.28 9.47
N ALA A 90 3.35 9.49 10.10
CA ALA A 90 3.24 9.51 11.55
C ALA A 90 3.70 8.21 12.20
N PHE A 91 3.35 7.06 11.62
CA PHE A 91 3.77 5.74 12.11
C PHE A 91 5.29 5.57 11.97
N ILE A 92 5.85 5.94 10.81
CA ILE A 92 7.29 5.85 10.55
C ILE A 92 8.08 6.73 11.52
N LEU A 93 7.66 8.00 11.70
CA LEU A 93 8.33 8.94 12.60
C LEU A 93 8.37 8.41 14.03
N GLU A 94 7.25 7.87 14.56
CA GLU A 94 7.24 7.31 15.91
C GLU A 94 8.13 6.07 16.06
N ILE A 95 8.19 5.22 15.03
CA ILE A 95 9.10 4.08 15.01
C ILE A 95 10.56 4.53 15.01
N GLU A 96 10.87 5.62 14.29
CA GLU A 96 12.21 6.24 14.27
C GLU A 96 12.54 7.03 15.56
N GLY A 97 11.64 7.04 16.55
CA GLY A 97 11.82 7.82 17.79
C GLY A 97 11.72 9.34 17.58
N ARG A 98 11.06 9.77 16.49
CA ARG A 98 10.82 11.18 16.15
C ARG A 98 9.38 11.56 16.48
N ASP A 99 9.16 12.79 16.91
CA ASP A 99 7.81 13.28 17.19
C ASP A 99 6.98 13.41 15.90
N ALA A 100 5.84 12.73 15.84
CA ALA A 100 4.91 12.80 14.70
C ALA A 100 3.98 14.03 14.76
N THR A 101 4.53 15.24 14.89
CA THR A 101 3.76 16.50 14.80
C THR A 101 3.28 16.75 13.37
N VAL A 102 2.25 17.60 13.19
CA VAL A 102 1.76 17.97 11.84
C VAL A 102 2.88 18.58 11.00
N GLU A 103 3.72 19.42 11.59
CA GLU A 103 4.90 20.02 10.97
C GLU A 103 5.85 18.94 10.44
N ASN A 104 6.28 18.02 11.31
CA ASN A 104 7.23 16.96 10.96
C ASN A 104 6.67 15.98 9.94
N ILE A 105 5.36 15.67 10.03
CA ILE A 105 4.67 14.82 9.05
C ILE A 105 4.66 15.49 7.67
N ASN A 106 4.30 16.79 7.60
CA ASN A 106 4.27 17.51 6.33
C ASN A 106 5.68 17.71 5.76
N ASP A 107 6.68 17.96 6.60
CA ASP A 107 8.09 18.00 6.20
C ASP A 107 8.53 16.68 5.58
N TYR A 108 8.30 15.57 6.28
CA TYR A 108 8.65 14.23 5.81
C TYR A 108 8.08 13.92 4.42
N ILE A 109 6.83 14.32 4.15
CA ILE A 109 6.14 13.96 2.90
C ILE A 109 6.36 14.99 1.79
N PHE A 110 6.22 16.29 2.07
CA PHE A 110 6.02 17.32 1.06
C PHE A 110 7.23 18.23 0.83
N TYR A 111 8.06 18.43 1.85
CA TYR A 111 9.22 19.33 1.77
C TYR A 111 10.52 18.53 1.63
N ALA A 112 10.80 17.64 2.59
CA ALA A 112 11.94 16.71 2.54
C ALA A 112 11.69 15.52 1.60
N LYS A 113 10.42 15.23 1.26
CA LYS A 113 10.02 14.22 0.26
C LYS A 113 10.64 12.83 0.53
N GLN A 114 10.62 12.40 1.78
CA GLN A 114 11.24 11.15 2.27
C GLN A 114 10.33 9.92 2.11
N LEU A 115 9.02 10.14 1.98
CA LEU A 115 8.04 9.06 1.84
C LEU A 115 8.21 8.32 0.50
N GLY A 116 8.27 6.99 0.54
CA GLY A 116 8.27 6.12 -0.65
C GLY A 116 9.52 6.24 -1.53
N ARG A 117 10.65 6.64 -0.96
CA ARG A 117 11.95 6.71 -1.64
C ARG A 117 12.59 5.34 -1.76
N GLU A 118 13.34 5.08 -2.84
CA GLU A 118 14.04 3.79 -3.02
C GLU A 118 15.08 3.50 -1.94
N SER A 119 15.60 4.54 -1.28
CA SER A 119 16.55 4.43 -0.17
C SER A 119 15.90 4.41 1.21
N SER A 120 14.57 4.40 1.30
CA SER A 120 13.89 4.48 2.59
C SER A 120 13.90 3.15 3.35
N ASN A 121 13.51 3.21 4.62
CA ASN A 121 13.30 2.05 5.49
C ASN A 121 11.88 1.47 5.38
N HIS A 122 11.12 1.86 4.35
CA HIS A 122 9.73 1.42 4.19
C HIS A 122 9.35 1.20 2.72
N PHE A 123 8.33 0.37 2.52
CA PHE A 123 7.68 0.15 1.24
C PHE A 123 6.21 0.52 1.30
N LEU A 124 5.66 1.11 0.24
CA LEU A 124 4.26 1.49 0.09
C LEU A 124 3.62 0.60 -0.99
N GLY A 125 3.06 -0.52 -0.58
CA GLY A 125 2.43 -1.49 -1.46
C GLY A 125 0.98 -1.19 -1.78
N GLU A 126 0.58 -1.54 -3.00
CA GLU A 126 -0.81 -1.54 -3.46
C GLU A 126 -1.21 -2.95 -3.93
N LEU A 127 -2.25 -3.50 -3.30
CA LEU A 127 -2.76 -4.82 -3.69
C LEU A 127 -3.32 -4.79 -5.11
N MET A 128 -4.13 -3.78 -5.43
CA MET A 128 -4.79 -3.66 -6.74
C MET A 128 -4.11 -2.57 -7.58
N PRO A 129 -3.65 -2.88 -8.80
CA PRO A 129 -2.71 -2.02 -9.53
C PRO A 129 -3.36 -0.96 -10.44
N LEU A 130 -4.64 -1.13 -10.78
CA LEU A 130 -5.31 -0.28 -11.76
C LEU A 130 -5.95 0.94 -11.09
N PRO A 131 -5.76 2.16 -11.63
CA PRO A 131 -6.40 3.34 -11.09
C PRO A 131 -7.92 3.26 -11.29
N LYS A 132 -8.70 3.52 -10.23
CA LYS A 132 -10.18 3.55 -10.27
C LYS A 132 -10.71 4.83 -9.65
N ARG A 133 -11.91 5.25 -10.06
CA ARG A 133 -12.60 6.40 -9.44
C ARG A 133 -13.10 6.08 -8.03
N SER A 134 -13.46 4.82 -7.80
CA SER A 134 -14.04 4.33 -6.56
C SER A 134 -13.76 2.85 -6.42
N LYS A 135 -13.53 2.39 -5.18
CA LYS A 135 -13.39 0.96 -4.85
C LYS A 135 -14.61 0.13 -5.22
N LYS A 136 -15.78 0.76 -5.39
CA LYS A 136 -17.06 0.11 -5.70
C LYS A 136 -17.42 0.11 -7.18
N SER A 137 -16.63 0.75 -8.04
CA SER A 137 -16.91 0.81 -9.47
C SER A 137 -15.81 0.10 -10.26
N ILE A 138 -16.19 -0.61 -11.30
CA ILE A 138 -15.25 -1.20 -12.27
C ILE A 138 -14.93 -0.23 -13.42
N GLU A 139 -15.66 0.90 -13.51
CA GLU A 139 -15.33 1.97 -14.45
C GLU A 139 -13.85 2.36 -14.34
N PRO A 140 -13.14 2.50 -15.48
CA PRO A 140 -13.59 2.42 -16.88
C PRO A 140 -13.27 1.07 -17.58
N TYR A 141 -13.21 -0.03 -16.83
CA TYR A 141 -12.76 -1.34 -17.31
C TYR A 141 -13.89 -2.34 -17.63
N GLU A 142 -15.11 -1.86 -17.88
CA GLU A 142 -16.31 -2.68 -18.12
C GLU A 142 -16.19 -3.60 -19.34
N SER A 143 -15.34 -3.23 -20.31
CA SER A 143 -15.06 -4.05 -21.48
C SER A 143 -14.19 -5.28 -21.18
N ILE A 144 -13.59 -5.35 -19.99
CA ILE A 144 -12.68 -6.41 -19.55
C ILE A 144 -13.33 -7.22 -18.42
N TRP A 145 -13.94 -6.54 -17.45
CA TRP A 145 -14.61 -7.15 -16.30
C TRP A 145 -16.04 -6.64 -16.18
N SER A 146 -17.00 -7.53 -15.96
CA SER A 146 -18.41 -7.14 -15.86
C SER A 146 -18.75 -6.48 -14.51
N SER A 147 -17.93 -6.74 -13.49
CA SER A 147 -18.11 -6.18 -12.15
C SER A 147 -16.77 -5.97 -11.44
N VAL A 148 -16.80 -5.23 -10.32
CA VAL A 148 -15.63 -5.12 -9.44
C VAL A 148 -15.25 -6.49 -8.89
N ASN A 149 -16.21 -7.33 -8.53
CA ASN A 149 -15.92 -8.63 -7.96
C ASN A 149 -15.18 -9.52 -8.96
N ASP A 150 -15.58 -9.51 -10.23
CA ASP A 150 -14.90 -10.27 -11.30
C ASP A 150 -13.42 -9.89 -11.40
N TYR A 151 -13.12 -8.59 -11.32
CA TYR A 151 -11.75 -8.09 -11.33
C TYR A 151 -10.96 -8.55 -10.10
N TYR A 152 -11.55 -8.51 -8.91
CA TYR A 152 -10.89 -9.01 -7.70
C TYR A 152 -10.67 -10.52 -7.74
N ASP A 153 -11.66 -11.29 -8.20
CA ASP A 153 -11.59 -12.74 -8.31
C ASP A 153 -10.47 -13.18 -9.28
N GLU A 154 -10.31 -12.48 -10.40
CA GLU A 154 -9.22 -12.73 -11.36
C GLU A 154 -7.85 -12.29 -10.83
N VAL A 155 -7.77 -11.11 -10.22
CA VAL A 155 -6.49 -10.42 -10.02
C VAL A 155 -5.92 -10.59 -8.61
N ALA A 156 -6.76 -10.56 -7.55
CA ALA A 156 -6.28 -10.44 -6.17
C ALA A 156 -5.37 -11.60 -5.74
N ASN A 157 -5.71 -12.86 -6.07
CA ASN A 157 -4.89 -14.01 -5.71
C ASN A 157 -3.52 -14.01 -6.41
N ASN A 158 -3.47 -13.59 -7.68
CA ASN A 158 -2.23 -13.45 -8.42
C ASN A 158 -1.36 -12.33 -7.85
N ARG A 159 -1.98 -11.21 -7.43
CA ARG A 159 -1.29 -10.11 -6.73
C ARG A 159 -0.75 -10.54 -5.37
N LEU A 160 -1.54 -11.26 -4.57
CA LEU A 160 -1.08 -11.80 -3.27
C LEU A 160 0.04 -12.81 -3.44
N SER A 161 0.00 -13.63 -4.50
CA SER A 161 1.10 -14.52 -4.86
C SER A 161 2.39 -13.75 -5.20
N LEU A 162 2.28 -12.70 -6.01
CA LEU A 162 3.41 -11.82 -6.34
C LEU A 162 3.97 -11.13 -5.10
N ILE A 163 3.12 -10.57 -4.24
CA ILE A 163 3.51 -9.94 -2.97
C ILE A 163 4.20 -10.96 -2.06
N ARG A 164 3.62 -12.15 -1.90
CA ARG A 164 4.21 -13.24 -1.10
C ARG A 164 5.60 -13.62 -1.60
N GLN A 165 5.75 -13.82 -2.91
CA GLN A 165 7.02 -14.19 -3.51
C GLN A 165 8.06 -13.08 -3.32
N THR A 166 7.65 -11.83 -3.52
CA THR A 166 8.51 -10.67 -3.32
C THR A 166 8.98 -10.56 -1.88
N ILE A 167 8.09 -10.77 -0.90
CA ILE A 167 8.47 -10.82 0.52
C ILE A 167 9.49 -11.92 0.74
N ILE A 168 9.27 -13.14 0.23
CA ILE A 168 10.18 -14.29 0.39
C ILE A 168 11.58 -13.98 -0.16
N GLU A 169 11.67 -13.31 -1.31
CA GLU A 169 12.95 -12.95 -1.95
C GLU A 169 13.69 -11.83 -1.18
N ASN A 170 12.94 -10.95 -0.52
CA ASN A 170 13.49 -9.80 0.21
C ASN A 170 13.59 -10.09 1.72
N GLN A 171 14.70 -10.71 2.14
CA GLN A 171 14.92 -11.21 3.51
C GLN A 171 14.87 -10.16 4.62
N ASN A 172 15.04 -8.89 4.26
CA ASN A 172 14.99 -7.81 5.24
C ASN A 172 13.55 -7.44 5.64
N VAL A 173 12.53 -7.80 4.85
CA VAL A 173 11.13 -7.53 5.23
C VAL A 173 10.77 -8.27 6.52
N LYS A 174 10.40 -7.52 7.57
CA LYS A 174 10.07 -8.07 8.90
C LYS A 174 8.60 -7.89 9.26
N PHE A 175 8.00 -6.82 8.76
CA PHE A 175 6.72 -6.35 9.25
C PHE A 175 5.88 -5.70 8.15
N LEU A 176 4.57 -5.97 8.18
CA LEU A 176 3.58 -5.38 7.29
C LEU A 176 2.49 -4.65 8.10
N VAL A 177 2.12 -3.45 7.68
CA VAL A 177 0.97 -2.69 8.19
C VAL A 177 -0.13 -2.75 7.15
N SER A 178 -1.21 -3.47 7.45
CA SER A 178 -2.44 -3.45 6.66
C SER A 178 -3.37 -2.38 7.23
N TYR A 179 -3.70 -1.38 6.41
CA TYR A 179 -4.57 -0.27 6.82
C TYR A 179 -5.91 -0.23 6.08
N ASP A 180 -6.25 -1.33 5.39
CA ASP A 180 -7.53 -1.52 4.73
C ASP A 180 -8.17 -2.83 5.19
N ARG A 181 -9.45 -2.78 5.58
CA ARG A 181 -10.16 -3.96 6.09
C ARG A 181 -10.31 -5.04 5.04
N THR A 182 -10.65 -4.68 3.81
CA THR A 182 -10.82 -5.61 2.70
C THR A 182 -9.49 -6.28 2.38
N LEU A 183 -8.40 -5.53 2.39
CA LEU A 183 -7.06 -6.11 2.29
C LEU A 183 -6.80 -7.11 3.42
N THR A 184 -7.03 -6.72 4.68
CA THR A 184 -6.80 -7.62 5.81
C THR A 184 -7.57 -8.92 5.63
N GLU A 185 -8.87 -8.86 5.29
CA GLU A 185 -9.69 -10.05 5.05
C GLU A 185 -9.13 -10.93 3.92
N MET A 186 -8.66 -10.33 2.80
CA MET A 186 -8.03 -11.07 1.70
C MET A 186 -6.73 -11.75 2.11
N VAL A 187 -5.87 -11.05 2.87
CA VAL A 187 -4.61 -11.61 3.37
C VAL A 187 -4.89 -12.75 4.35
N LEU A 188 -5.83 -12.58 5.29
CA LEU A 188 -6.22 -13.64 6.23
C LEU A 188 -6.71 -14.90 5.50
N ASN A 189 -7.54 -14.74 4.47
CA ASN A 189 -8.04 -15.86 3.67
C ASN A 189 -6.92 -16.56 2.90
N TYR A 190 -6.07 -15.79 2.21
CA TYR A 190 -4.97 -16.31 1.40
C TYR A 190 -3.92 -17.04 2.23
N PHE A 191 -3.59 -16.52 3.41
CA PHE A 191 -2.61 -17.13 4.32
C PHE A 191 -3.25 -18.00 5.41
N SER A 192 -4.51 -18.38 5.28
CA SER A 192 -5.30 -19.06 6.34
C SER A 192 -4.64 -20.28 6.98
N SER A 193 -3.82 -21.04 6.24
CA SER A 193 -3.08 -22.20 6.75
C SER A 193 -1.75 -21.87 7.46
N THR A 194 -1.30 -20.62 7.40
CA THR A 194 0.04 -20.18 7.81
C THR A 194 0.06 -18.91 8.66
N ILE A 195 -1.11 -18.31 8.91
CA ILE A 195 -1.28 -17.10 9.69
C ILE A 195 -1.86 -17.42 11.07
N GLU A 196 -1.32 -16.79 12.11
CA GLU A 196 -1.82 -16.92 13.48
C GLU A 196 -1.90 -15.54 14.15
N THR A 197 -2.88 -15.36 15.04
CA THR A 197 -2.99 -14.16 15.86
C THR A 197 -1.94 -14.20 16.97
N VAL A 198 -1.10 -13.17 17.05
CA VAL A 198 -0.09 -12.98 18.10
C VAL A 198 -0.66 -12.17 19.25
N SER A 199 -1.34 -11.07 18.93
CA SER A 199 -1.89 -10.15 19.93
C SER A 199 -3.07 -9.38 19.38
N THR A 200 -4.02 -9.05 20.25
CA THR A 200 -5.12 -8.13 19.96
C THR A 200 -5.23 -7.14 21.09
N TRP A 201 -5.38 -5.86 20.74
CA TRP A 201 -5.62 -4.82 21.73
C TRP A 201 -6.57 -3.76 21.21
N ASN A 202 -7.16 -3.05 22.16
CA ASN A 202 -8.03 -1.92 21.86
C ASN A 202 -7.33 -0.63 22.26
N PHE A 203 -7.52 0.41 21.48
CA PHE A 203 -7.19 1.78 21.84
C PHE A 203 -8.38 2.67 21.50
N GLN A 204 -8.95 3.32 22.51
CA GLN A 204 -10.24 4.01 22.39
C GLN A 204 -11.33 3.05 21.90
N HIS A 205 -11.97 3.34 20.76
CA HIS A 205 -13.07 2.54 20.19
C HIS A 205 -12.60 1.61 19.06
N GLU A 206 -11.29 1.48 18.87
CA GLU A 206 -10.71 0.79 17.74
C GLU A 206 -9.87 -0.41 18.17
N GLN A 207 -9.92 -1.48 17.38
CA GLN A 207 -9.17 -2.71 17.61
C GLN A 207 -7.99 -2.82 16.65
N TYR A 208 -6.87 -3.28 17.18
CA TYR A 208 -5.64 -3.59 16.47
C TYR A 208 -5.34 -5.06 16.68
N THR A 209 -4.91 -5.74 15.62
CA THR A 209 -4.54 -7.15 15.69
C THR A 209 -3.21 -7.37 15.00
N LEU A 210 -2.29 -7.98 15.73
CA LEU A 210 -1.01 -8.43 15.24
C LEU A 210 -1.11 -9.91 14.89
N TYR A 211 -0.71 -10.23 13.68
CA TYR A 211 -0.61 -11.59 13.16
C TYR A 211 0.84 -11.95 12.88
N LYS A 212 1.13 -13.24 12.85
CA LYS A 212 2.39 -13.80 12.35
C LYS A 212 2.08 -14.65 11.14
N ILE A 213 2.74 -14.36 10.03
CA ILE A 213 2.63 -15.11 8.77
C ILE A 213 3.89 -15.97 8.65
N ARG A 214 3.72 -17.28 8.50
CA ARG A 214 4.82 -18.25 8.31
C ARG A 214 4.95 -18.60 6.83
N PHE A 215 6.18 -18.60 6.32
CA PHE A 215 6.49 -19.04 4.96
C PHE A 215 7.12 -20.43 4.98
N SER A 216 7.20 -21.06 3.80
CA SER A 216 7.69 -22.44 3.66
C SER A 216 9.16 -22.64 4.03
N ASN A 217 9.95 -21.56 4.10
CA ASN A 217 11.37 -21.56 4.46
C ASN A 217 11.61 -21.25 5.95
N GLU A 218 10.64 -21.56 6.82
CA GLU A 218 10.64 -21.26 8.27
C GLU A 218 10.69 -19.77 8.64
N ARG A 219 10.84 -18.89 7.65
CA ARG A 219 10.77 -17.45 7.84
C ARG A 219 9.36 -17.06 8.25
N SER A 220 9.26 -16.07 9.12
CA SER A 220 8.00 -15.40 9.41
C SER A 220 8.15 -13.89 9.36
N ILE A 221 7.04 -13.22 9.04
CA ILE A 221 6.90 -11.78 9.26
C ILE A 221 5.72 -11.53 10.20
N LEU A 222 5.70 -10.34 10.77
CA LEU A 222 4.56 -9.82 11.50
C LEU A 222 3.66 -9.01 10.57
N MET A 223 2.35 -9.06 10.79
CA MET A 223 1.38 -8.20 10.13
C MET A 223 0.49 -7.50 11.16
N LEU A 224 0.55 -6.17 11.22
CA LEU A 224 -0.39 -5.37 11.99
C LEU A 224 -1.58 -4.99 11.12
N SER A 225 -2.77 -5.45 11.49
CA SER A 225 -4.02 -4.88 11.00
C SER A 225 -4.38 -3.67 11.83
N THR A 226 -4.44 -2.50 11.19
CA THR A 226 -4.90 -1.27 11.81
C THR A 226 -6.34 -0.96 11.40
N PRO A 227 -7.05 -0.16 12.21
CA PRO A 227 -8.22 0.58 11.74
C PRO A 227 -7.89 1.39 10.49
N PHE A 228 -8.91 1.64 9.65
CA PHE A 228 -8.74 2.29 8.35
C PHE A 228 -8.15 3.71 8.46
N PHE A 229 -7.12 3.99 7.66
CA PHE A 229 -6.48 5.32 7.62
C PHE A 229 -7.39 6.37 6.96
N GLY A 230 -7.76 7.43 7.69
CA GLY A 230 -8.33 8.65 7.08
C GLY A 230 -9.84 8.72 6.85
N ASN A 231 -10.62 7.71 7.22
CA ASN A 231 -12.10 7.80 7.23
C ASN A 231 -12.66 8.12 8.63
N GLY A 232 -11.91 8.86 9.45
CA GLY A 232 -12.32 9.26 10.80
C GLY A 232 -12.26 8.15 11.85
N ARG A 233 -11.85 6.94 11.49
CA ARG A 233 -11.70 5.80 12.42
C ARG A 233 -10.38 5.84 13.19
N ILE A 234 -9.27 6.12 12.50
CA ILE A 234 -7.97 6.23 13.15
C ILE A 234 -7.57 7.69 13.42
N SER A 235 -7.15 7.96 14.66
CA SER A 235 -6.55 9.22 15.06
C SER A 235 -5.02 9.12 15.03
N TYR A 236 -4.31 10.27 14.98
CA TYR A 236 -2.85 10.25 15.16
C TYR A 236 -2.46 9.57 16.48
N ASN A 237 -3.23 9.78 17.56
CA ASN A 237 -2.98 9.10 18.83
C ASN A 237 -3.09 7.56 18.71
N GLY A 238 -4.04 7.06 17.91
CA GLY A 238 -4.15 5.62 17.63
C GLY A 238 -2.93 5.06 16.90
N ILE A 239 -2.45 5.76 15.87
CA ILE A 239 -1.22 5.40 15.16
C ILE A 239 0.00 5.40 16.07
N ARG A 240 0.17 6.47 16.86
CA ARG A 240 1.28 6.58 17.82
C ARG A 240 1.23 5.46 18.86
N ASN A 241 0.04 5.15 19.37
CA ASN A 241 -0.15 4.04 20.31
C ASN A 241 0.27 2.71 19.68
N ALA A 242 -0.16 2.44 18.45
CA ALA A 242 0.22 1.22 17.75
C ALA A 242 1.74 1.13 17.52
N ALA A 243 2.37 2.19 16.99
CA ALA A 243 3.82 2.25 16.77
C ALA A 243 4.60 2.01 18.07
N ARG A 244 4.28 2.74 19.14
CA ARG A 244 4.95 2.60 20.44
C ARG A 244 4.76 1.21 21.04
N ARG A 245 3.58 0.61 20.87
CA ARG A 245 3.34 -0.76 21.33
C ARG A 245 4.23 -1.75 20.60
N MET A 246 4.38 -1.61 19.28
CA MET A 246 5.27 -2.47 18.49
C MET A 246 6.73 -2.41 18.98
N ILE A 247 7.19 -1.24 19.41
CA ILE A 247 8.54 -1.04 19.97
C ILE A 247 8.63 -1.63 21.39
N ASN A 248 7.72 -1.25 22.29
CA ASN A 248 7.77 -1.62 23.70
C ASN A 248 7.66 -3.13 23.95
N GLU A 249 6.90 -3.83 23.10
CA GLU A 249 6.72 -5.29 23.18
C GLU A 249 7.85 -6.04 22.44
N GLY A 250 8.84 -5.33 21.88
CA GLY A 250 9.98 -5.91 21.17
C GLY A 250 9.65 -6.56 19.82
N TRP A 251 8.50 -6.24 19.23
CA TRP A 251 8.07 -6.77 17.94
C TRP A 251 8.77 -6.11 16.76
N ILE A 252 9.23 -4.87 16.94
CA ILE A 252 10.10 -4.16 16.01
C ILE A 252 11.38 -3.80 16.76
N VAL A 253 12.51 -4.25 16.21
CA VAL A 253 13.85 -3.82 16.59
C VAL A 253 14.44 -3.19 15.33
N LEU A 254 14.57 -1.86 15.34
CA LEU A 254 15.25 -1.12 14.27
C LEU A 254 16.76 -1.13 14.47
#